data_AF-A0A9W4X6V9-F1
#
_entry.id   AF-A0A9W4X6V9-F1
#
_cell.length_a   1.000
_cell.length_b   1.000
_cell.length_c   1.000
_cell.angle_alpha   90.00
_cell.angle_beta   90.00
_cell.angle_gamma   90.00
#
_symmetry.space_group_name_H-M   'P 1'
#
loop_
_entity.id
_entity.type
_entity.pdbx_description
1 polymer ?
#
loop_
_entity_poly.entity_id
_entity_poly.type
_entity_poly.pdbx_seq_one_letter_code
_entity_poly.pdbx_strand_id
1 'polypeptide(L)' 'MSRQIANTKVSKTSSSLGTNMRHVPVEHKRRFMIKKIVLNNFKSYIGQVEIGPFHK' A
#
# COMPACT_ATOMS: atom_id res chain seq x y z
N MET A 1 -26.57 -56.46 -30.43
CA MET A 1 -27.42 -55.67 -29.52
C MET A 1 -26.51 -55.00 -28.49
N SER A 2 -26.33 -53.68 -28.59
CA SER A 2 -25.38 -52.90 -27.77
C SER A 2 -26.11 -52.22 -26.62
N ARG A 3 -25.62 -52.34 -25.38
CA ARG A 3 -26.17 -51.63 -24.21
C ARG A 3 -25.44 -50.28 -24.06
N GLN A 4 -26.17 -49.17 -24.15
CA GLN A 4 -25.63 -47.83 -23.86
C GLN A 4 -25.70 -47.54 -22.35
N ILE A 5 -24.58 -47.12 -21.77
CA ILE A 5 -24.45 -46.69 -20.37
C ILE A 5 -24.65 -45.18 -20.33
N ALA A 6 -25.64 -44.71 -19.56
CA ALA A 6 -25.89 -43.29 -19.36
C ALA A 6 -24.99 -42.75 -18.23
N ASN A 7 -23.98 -41.95 -18.60
CA ASN A 7 -23.17 -41.19 -17.64
C ASN A 7 -23.90 -39.91 -17.27
N THR A 8 -24.57 -39.88 -16.11
CA THR A 8 -25.13 -38.66 -15.53
C THR A 8 -23.99 -37.75 -15.05
N LYS A 9 -23.69 -36.70 -15.82
CA LYS A 9 -22.81 -35.61 -15.37
C LYS A 9 -23.52 -34.81 -14.28
N VAL A 10 -23.17 -35.07 -13.02
CA VAL A 10 -23.58 -34.23 -11.89
C VAL A 10 -22.74 -32.96 -11.92
N SER A 11 -23.32 -31.88 -12.43
CA SER A 11 -22.72 -30.54 -12.38
C SER A 11 -22.74 -30.02 -10.94
N LYS A 12 -21.60 -30.13 -10.24
CA LYS A 12 -21.37 -29.44 -8.97
C LYS A 12 -21.12 -27.96 -9.26
N THR A 13 -22.16 -27.14 -9.18
CA THR A 13 -21.98 -25.67 -9.16
C THR A 13 -21.46 -25.27 -7.78
N SER A 14 -20.13 -25.19 -7.63
CA SER A 14 -19.52 -24.51 -6.49
C SER A 14 -19.80 -23.02 -6.63
N SER A 15 -20.80 -22.51 -5.92
CA SER A 15 -21.00 -21.07 -5.77
C SER A 15 -19.88 -20.52 -4.90
N SER A 16 -18.79 -20.07 -5.51
CA SER A 16 -17.79 -19.26 -4.82
C SER A 16 -18.46 -17.93 -4.46
N LEU A 17 -18.83 -17.76 -3.18
CA LEU A 17 -19.12 -16.43 -2.62
C LEU A 17 -17.81 -15.63 -2.66
N GLY A 18 -17.53 -15.01 -3.79
CA GLY A 18 -16.53 -13.98 -3.90
C GLY A 18 -17.02 -12.79 -3.09
N THR A 19 -16.54 -12.65 -1.86
CA THR A 19 -16.67 -11.39 -1.13
C THR A 19 -15.94 -10.34 -1.94
N ASN A 20 -16.71 -9.49 -2.60
CA ASN A 20 -16.25 -8.37 -3.38
C ASN A 20 -15.68 -7.33 -2.39
N MET A 21 -14.46 -7.59 -1.91
CA MET A 21 -13.68 -6.68 -1.08
C MET A 21 -13.41 -5.45 -1.93
N ARG A 22 -14.32 -4.48 -1.88
CA ARG A 22 -14.09 -3.15 -2.46
C ARG A 22 -12.78 -2.65 -1.89
N HIS A 23 -11.76 -2.59 -2.75
CA HIS A 23 -10.44 -2.12 -2.42
C HIS A 23 -10.56 -0.62 -2.14
N VAL A 24 -10.87 -0.25 -0.89
CA VAL A 24 -10.90 1.15 -0.47
C VAL A 24 -9.46 1.65 -0.58
N PRO A 25 -9.16 2.60 -1.48
CA PRO A 25 -7.81 3.13 -1.58
C PRO A 25 -7.49 3.82 -0.25
N VAL A 26 -6.57 3.24 0.51
CA VAL A 26 -6.04 3.87 1.72
C VAL A 26 -5.25 5.09 1.24
N GLU A 27 -5.86 6.27 1.29
CA GLU A 27 -5.16 7.50 0.97
C GLU A 27 -4.00 7.68 1.95
N HIS A 28 -2.78 7.54 1.45
CA HIS A 28 -1.58 7.81 2.25
C HIS A 28 -1.52 9.30 2.55
N LYS A 29 -1.95 9.68 3.77
CA LYS A 29 -1.78 11.04 4.29
C LYS A 29 -0.30 11.38 4.30
N ARG A 30 0.12 12.32 3.43
CA ARG A 30 1.49 12.83 3.39
C ARG A 30 1.76 13.60 4.68
N ARG A 31 2.83 13.24 5.40
CA ARG A 31 3.30 13.98 6.57
C ARG A 31 4.24 15.09 6.14
N PHE A 32 4.10 16.27 6.74
CA PHE A 32 5.08 17.33 6.58
C PHE A 32 6.34 16.98 7.38
N MET A 33 7.51 17.07 6.74
CA MET A 33 8.81 16.79 7.35
C MET A 33 9.78 17.93 7.06
N ILE A 34 10.49 18.38 8.09
CA ILE A 34 11.56 19.36 7.95
C ILE A 34 12.78 18.62 7.40
N LYS A 35 13.33 19.09 6.26
CA LYS A 35 14.49 18.46 5.63
C LYS A 35 15.82 18.96 6.20
N LYS A 36 15.94 20.28 6.35
CA LYS A 36 17.11 20.97 6.89
C LYS A 36 16.71 22.29 7.54
N ILE A 37 17.60 22.82 8.37
CA ILE A 37 17.52 24.15 8.97
C ILE A 37 18.78 24.92 8.58
N VAL A 38 18.67 26.22 8.36
CA VAL A 38 19.82 27.11 8.16
C VAL A 38 19.89 28.06 9.35
N LEU A 39 21.02 28.06 10.04
CA LEU A 39 21.33 28.94 11.16
C LEU A 39 22.22 30.08 10.65
N ASN A 40 22.01 31.30 11.14
CA ASN A 40 22.87 32.45 10.81
C ASN A 40 23.24 33.20 12.09
N ASN A 41 24.54 33.25 12.41
CA ASN A 41 25.08 33.89 13.61
C ASN A 41 24.32 33.49 14.89
N PHE A 42 24.02 32.19 15.03
CA PHE A 42 23.17 31.69 16.09
C PHE A 42 23.96 31.00 17.20
N LYS A 43 23.92 31.58 18.41
CA LYS A 43 24.57 31.08 19.64
C LYS A 43 26.05 30.74 19.43
N SER A 44 26.35 29.47 19.13
CA SER A 44 27.71 28.92 18.96
C SER A 44 28.12 28.76 17.49
N TYR A 45 27.25 29.14 16.54
CA TYR A 45 27.51 29.06 15.10
C TYR A 45 27.76 30.45 14.54
N ILE A 46 29.01 30.72 14.18
CA ILE A 46 29.43 31.94 13.49
C ILE A 46 29.18 31.76 11.98
N GLY A 47 28.62 32.77 11.34
CA GLY A 47 28.26 32.74 9.93
C GLY A 47 26.99 31.95 9.66
N GLN A 48 26.80 31.58 8.39
CA GLN A 48 25.66 30.78 7.94
C GLN A 48 26.03 29.29 7.93
N VAL A 49 25.25 28.48 8.62
CA VAL A 49 25.48 27.04 8.80
C VAL A 49 24.22 26.26 8.48
N GLU A 50 24.33 25.27 7.60
CA GLU A 50 23.23 24.34 7.30
C GLU A 50 23.28 23.10 8.21
N ILE A 51 22.14 22.75 8.81
CA ILE A 51 21.96 21.57 9.65
C ILE A 51 20.94 20.63 8.97
N GLY A 52 21.36 19.40 8.67
CA GLY A 52 20.55 18.36 8.03
C GLY A 52 21.41 17.43 7.17
N PRO A 53 20.82 16.44 6.48
CA PRO A 53 19.39 16.14 6.42
C PRO A 53 18.83 15.51 7.70
N PHE A 54 17.58 15.83 8.05
CA PHE A 54 16.88 15.22 9.19
C PHE A 54 16.05 14.00 8.77
N HIS A 55 16.28 12.86 9.43
CA HIS A 55 15.69 11.54 9.16
C HIS A 55 15.83 11.06 7.69
N LYS A 56 15.99 9.76 7.48
CA LYS A 56 16.10 9.15 6.13
C LYS A 56 14.75 8.68 5.63
#